data_AF-A0A5N5TG53-F1
#
_entry.id   AF-A0A5N5TG53-F1
#
_cell.length_a   1.000
_cell.length_b   1.000
_cell.length_c   1.000
_cell.angle_alpha   90.00
_cell.angle_beta   90.00
_cell.angle_gamma   90.00
#
_symmetry.space_group_name_H-M   'P 1'
#
loop_
_entity.id
_entity.type
_entity.pdbx_description
1 polymer ?
#
loop_
_entity_poly.entity_id
_entity_poly.type
_entity_poly.pdbx_seq_one_letter_code
_entity_poly.pdbx_strand_id
1 'polypeptide(L)'
;FFLQLMVSYPPSEATSSSKDFSAYDFSLKAGIALLLDESVRSTNVKSVFTSLMDLQKEFEDIRSSCRNPVILILDKAVVTLPWEMTHSLCNQPVTRMPSLPSLIQLYLKHSQKADSILTKGVDVNNGFFILDPDNNLPRTQERLRDTFSSTKWEGVKGERPSLRQFQDALNNKDIFV
;
A
#
# COMPACT_ATOMS: atom_id res chain seq x y z
N PHE A 1 13.38 11.00 12.70
CA PHE A 1 14.36 11.07 11.60
C PHE A 1 15.25 9.82 11.55
N PHE A 2 15.94 9.44 12.63
CA PHE A 2 16.83 8.24 12.65
C PHE A 2 16.13 6.90 12.36
N LEU A 3 14.98 6.63 13.00
CA LEU A 3 14.17 5.44 12.69
C LEU A 3 13.68 5.45 11.23
N GLN A 4 13.43 6.62 10.67
CA GLN A 4 13.00 6.77 9.29
C GLN A 4 14.16 6.48 8.32
N LEU A 5 15.39 6.93 8.60
CA LEU A 5 16.57 6.57 7.80
C LEU A 5 16.88 5.06 7.85
N MET A 6 16.74 4.45 9.04
CA MET A 6 16.95 3.02 9.22
C MET A 6 15.92 2.17 8.48
N VAL A 7 14.64 2.56 8.50
CA VAL A 7 13.56 1.89 7.76
C VAL A 7 13.65 2.17 6.25
N SER A 8 14.26 3.29 5.85
CA SER A 8 14.44 3.66 4.43
C SER A 8 15.63 3.05 3.73
N TYR A 9 16.44 2.28 4.45
CA TYR A 9 17.51 1.52 3.83
C TYR A 9 16.87 0.41 2.98
N PRO A 10 17.05 0.44 1.65
CA PRO A 10 16.42 -0.54 0.77
C PRO A 10 16.94 -1.95 1.14
N PRO A 11 16.08 -2.98 1.16
CA PRO A 11 16.55 -4.35 1.33
C PRO A 11 17.57 -4.66 0.23
N SER A 12 18.55 -5.51 0.54
CA SER A 12 19.64 -5.90 -0.38
C SER A 12 19.17 -6.45 -1.74
N GLU A 13 17.89 -6.84 -1.86
CA GLU A 13 17.24 -7.32 -3.08
C GLU A 13 16.68 -6.21 -3.98
N ALA A 14 16.58 -4.96 -3.51
CA ALA A 14 16.25 -3.84 -4.40
C ALA A 14 17.46 -3.58 -5.29
N THR A 15 17.30 -3.81 -6.59
CA THR A 15 18.24 -3.58 -7.70
C THR A 15 18.65 -2.10 -7.82
N SER A 16 19.22 -1.55 -6.75
CA SER A 16 19.76 -0.20 -6.68
C SER A 16 21.25 -0.26 -6.96
N SER A 17 21.71 0.72 -7.74
CA SER A 17 23.08 0.75 -8.23
C SER A 17 24.05 0.94 -7.05
N SER A 18 25.29 0.46 -7.18
CA SER A 18 26.34 0.67 -6.15
C SER A 18 26.58 2.14 -5.78
N LYS A 19 26.16 3.08 -6.63
CA LYS A 19 26.23 4.52 -6.38
C LYS A 19 25.22 4.97 -5.33
N ASP A 20 24.05 4.35 -5.28
CA ASP A 20 22.97 4.71 -4.36
C ASP A 20 23.40 4.41 -2.92
N PHE A 21 23.97 3.23 -2.67
CA PHE A 21 24.52 2.84 -1.36
C PHE A 21 25.58 3.82 -0.84
N SER A 22 26.51 4.27 -1.70
CA SER A 22 27.55 5.22 -1.28
C SER A 22 27.00 6.60 -0.86
N ALA A 23 25.90 7.03 -1.50
CA ALA A 23 25.25 8.29 -1.18
C ALA A 23 24.47 8.21 0.14
N TYR A 24 23.82 7.07 0.41
CA TYR A 24 23.15 6.80 1.68
C TYR A 24 24.12 6.73 2.87
N ASP A 25 25.25 6.03 2.71
CA ASP A 25 26.29 5.94 3.74
C ASP A 25 26.85 7.32 4.13
N PHE A 26 27.08 8.18 3.14
CA PHE A 26 27.53 9.54 3.38
C PHE A 26 26.46 10.37 4.11
N SER A 27 25.20 10.25 3.69
CA SER A 27 24.06 10.93 4.32
C SER A 27 23.87 10.51 5.78
N LEU A 28 23.99 9.22 6.09
CA LEU A 28 23.89 8.70 7.46
C LEU A 28 25.05 9.20 8.33
N LYS A 29 26.30 9.16 7.84
CA LYS A 29 27.46 9.72 8.57
C LYS A 29 27.32 11.23 8.81
N ALA A 30 26.81 11.98 7.84
CA ALA A 30 26.52 13.40 8.00
C ALA A 30 25.43 13.67 9.06
N GLY A 31 24.38 12.84 9.08
CA GLY A 31 23.34 12.91 10.11
C GLY A 31 23.85 12.60 11.52
N ILE A 32 24.70 11.58 11.67
CA ILE A 32 25.34 11.24 12.95
C ILE A 32 26.25 12.40 13.41
N ALA A 33 27.07 12.93 12.49
CA ALA A 33 27.97 14.05 12.77
C ALA A 33 27.23 15.29 13.29
N LEU A 34 26.09 15.62 12.67
CA LEU A 34 25.24 16.73 13.10
C LEU A 34 24.65 16.51 14.50
N LEU A 35 24.24 15.28 14.84
CA LEU A 35 23.70 14.98 16.18
C LEU A 35 24.76 15.00 17.28
N LEU A 36 25.98 14.58 16.96
CA LEU A 36 27.10 14.55 17.90
C LEU A 36 27.84 15.90 17.99
N ASP A 37 27.47 16.87 17.14
CA ASP A 37 28.20 18.13 16.95
C ASP A 37 29.70 17.91 16.66
N GLU A 38 29.99 16.92 15.80
CA GLU A 38 31.35 16.50 15.46
C GLU A 38 31.61 16.52 13.96
N SER A 39 32.89 16.46 13.57
CA SER A 39 33.27 16.27 12.17
C SER A 39 32.83 14.89 11.67
N VAL A 40 32.35 14.79 10.44
CA VAL A 40 32.05 13.52 9.74
C VAL A 40 33.25 12.55 9.73
N ARG A 41 34.47 13.07 9.85
CA ARG A 41 35.71 12.27 9.87
C ARG A 41 36.12 11.80 11.28
N SER A 42 35.41 12.22 12.33
CA SER A 42 35.74 11.91 13.72
C SER A 42 35.66 10.41 14.01
N THR A 43 36.37 9.98 15.05
CA THR A 43 36.35 8.59 15.51
C THR A 43 34.99 8.21 16.08
N ASN A 44 34.29 9.13 16.75
CA ASN A 44 32.99 8.85 17.36
C ASN A 44 31.91 8.66 16.29
N VAL A 45 31.89 9.50 15.24
CA VAL A 45 30.97 9.33 14.10
C VAL A 45 31.23 8.01 13.39
N LYS A 46 32.51 7.63 13.18
CA LYS A 46 32.86 6.32 12.60
C LYS A 46 32.39 5.18 13.49
N SER A 47 32.63 5.26 14.80
CA SER A 47 32.24 4.22 15.76
C SER A 47 30.72 4.01 15.76
N VAL A 48 29.95 5.09 15.87
CA VAL A 48 28.48 5.03 15.88
C VAL A 48 27.95 4.52 14.54
N PHE A 49 28.51 4.97 13.42
CA PHE A 49 28.15 4.46 12.10
C PHE A 49 28.40 2.95 12.00
N THR A 50 29.57 2.47 12.41
CA THR A 50 29.89 1.03 12.39
C THR A 50 28.92 0.24 13.26
N SER A 51 28.65 0.68 14.50
CA SER A 51 27.67 0.02 15.37
C SER A 51 26.27 -0.02 14.76
N LEU A 52 25.84 1.05 14.08
CA LEU A 52 24.55 1.06 13.38
C LEU A 52 24.51 0.08 12.20
N MET A 53 25.60 -0.02 11.43
CA MET A 53 25.69 -0.97 10.32
C MET A 53 25.76 -2.42 10.82
N ASP A 54 26.40 -2.67 11.96
CA ASP A 54 26.45 -4.01 12.56
C ASP A 54 25.07 -4.40 13.11
N LEU A 55 24.39 -3.50 13.83
CA LEU A 55 22.99 -3.70 14.22
C LEU A 55 22.10 -3.92 12.99
N GLN A 56 22.31 -3.17 11.92
CA GLN A 56 21.52 -3.34 10.71
C GLN A 56 21.62 -4.76 10.14
N LYS A 57 22.81 -5.35 10.12
CA LYS A 57 23.01 -6.76 9.71
C LYS A 57 22.27 -7.73 10.62
N GLU A 58 22.26 -7.48 11.93
CA GLU A 58 21.51 -8.30 12.89
C GLU A 58 19.99 -8.28 12.62
N PHE A 59 19.47 -7.18 12.07
CA PHE A 59 18.05 -7.04 11.71
C PHE A 59 17.73 -7.42 10.25
N GLU A 60 18.70 -7.88 9.45
CA GLU A 60 18.48 -8.17 8.02
C GLU A 60 17.46 -9.31 7.82
N ASP A 61 17.52 -10.35 8.67
CA ASP A 61 16.54 -11.46 8.65
C ASP A 61 15.12 -10.99 8.96
N ILE A 62 14.96 -10.02 9.87
CA ILE A 62 13.66 -9.43 10.22
C ILE A 62 13.16 -8.53 9.08
N ARG A 63 14.06 -7.88 8.35
CA ARG A 63 13.72 -7.02 7.20
C ARG A 63 13.31 -7.84 5.98
N SER A 64 13.95 -8.97 5.73
CA SER A 64 13.66 -9.88 4.62
C SER A 64 12.46 -10.80 4.87
N SER A 65 12.00 -10.89 6.12
CA SER A 65 10.82 -11.67 6.49
C SER A 65 9.55 -11.22 5.77
N CYS A 66 8.77 -12.19 5.27
CA CYS A 66 7.45 -11.95 4.70
C CYS A 66 6.54 -11.24 5.71
N ARG A 67 5.90 -10.14 5.27
CA ARG A 67 4.99 -9.36 6.12
C ARG A 67 3.55 -9.64 5.75
N ASN A 68 2.71 -9.83 6.77
CA ASN A 68 1.28 -9.90 6.59
C ASN A 68 0.69 -8.51 6.28
N PRO A 69 -0.47 -8.45 5.61
CA PRO A 69 -1.17 -7.19 5.37
C PRO A 69 -1.45 -6.42 6.66
N VAL A 70 -1.32 -5.10 6.61
CA VAL A 70 -1.61 -4.20 7.74
C VAL A 70 -3.00 -3.61 7.58
N ILE A 71 -3.80 -3.65 8.65
CA ILE A 71 -5.13 -3.04 8.70
C ILE A 71 -5.06 -1.81 9.61
N LEU A 72 -5.27 -0.63 9.05
CA LEU A 72 -5.29 0.63 9.80
C LEU A 72 -6.70 0.93 10.29
N ILE A 73 -6.84 1.14 11.61
CA ILE A 73 -8.06 1.66 12.23
C ILE A 73 -7.70 3.05 12.77
N LEU A 74 -8.15 4.08 12.06
CA LEU A 74 -7.70 5.46 12.25
C LEU A 74 -8.80 6.31 12.89
N ASP A 75 -8.40 7.26 13.73
CA ASP A 75 -9.31 8.28 14.23
C ASP A 75 -9.76 9.23 13.10
N LYS A 76 -10.97 9.79 13.24
CA LYS A 76 -11.55 10.74 12.28
C LYS A 76 -10.66 11.95 12.02
N ALA A 77 -9.89 12.40 13.02
CA ALA A 77 -9.00 13.54 12.89
C ALA A 77 -7.80 13.28 11.95
N VAL A 78 -7.42 12.02 11.74
CA VAL A 78 -6.21 11.64 10.98
C VAL A 78 -6.49 10.76 9.77
N VAL A 79 -7.75 10.35 9.55
CA VAL A 79 -8.15 9.50 8.42
C VAL A 79 -7.93 10.19 7.07
N THR A 80 -7.83 11.51 7.00
CA THR A 80 -7.59 12.22 5.72
C THR A 80 -6.13 12.11 5.25
N LEU A 81 -5.20 11.75 6.13
CA LEU A 81 -3.78 11.63 5.79
C LEU A 81 -3.51 10.35 4.98
N PRO A 82 -2.60 10.38 3.99
CA PRO A 82 -2.28 9.23 3.15
C PRO A 82 -1.26 8.29 3.83
N TRP A 83 -1.65 7.68 4.95
CA TRP A 83 -0.77 6.82 5.77
C TRP A 83 -0.10 5.69 4.97
N GLU A 84 -0.80 5.14 3.99
CA GLU A 84 -0.30 4.10 3.07
C GLU A 84 0.93 4.57 2.27
N MET A 85 1.03 5.87 2.00
CA MET A 85 2.14 6.47 1.25
C MET A 85 3.34 6.83 2.12
N THR A 86 3.30 6.54 3.42
CA THR A 86 4.45 6.76 4.29
C THR A 86 5.58 5.80 3.94
N HIS A 87 6.83 6.21 4.15
CA HIS A 87 7.99 5.40 3.80
C HIS A 87 7.96 3.99 4.43
N SER A 88 7.42 3.88 5.65
CA SER A 88 7.32 2.60 6.35
C SER A 88 6.23 1.66 5.80
N LEU A 89 5.26 2.18 5.03
CA LEU A 89 4.07 1.44 4.60
C LEU A 89 3.92 1.35 3.07
N CYS A 90 4.61 2.20 2.29
CA CYS A 90 4.42 2.29 0.85
C CYS A 90 4.73 1.00 0.07
N ASN A 91 5.57 0.14 0.65
CA ASN A 91 5.95 -1.16 0.07
C ASN A 91 5.25 -2.34 0.76
N GLN A 92 4.15 -2.09 1.49
CA GLN A 92 3.41 -3.12 2.24
C GLN A 92 1.95 -3.16 1.77
N PRO A 93 1.30 -4.33 1.76
CA PRO A 93 -0.15 -4.38 1.59
C PRO A 93 -0.84 -3.71 2.80
N VAL A 94 -1.51 -2.60 2.57
CA VAL A 94 -2.22 -1.85 3.60
C VAL A 94 -3.68 -1.63 3.21
N THR A 95 -4.57 -1.82 4.18
CA THR A 95 -6.01 -1.54 4.05
C THR A 95 -6.51 -0.75 5.25
N ARG A 96 -7.68 -0.13 5.14
CA ARG A 96 -8.32 0.59 6.24
C ARG A 96 -9.60 -0.09 6.69
N MET A 97 -9.88 0.00 7.98
CA MET A 97 -11.17 -0.36 8.55
C MET A 97 -11.70 0.79 9.42
N PRO A 98 -13.02 1.04 9.41
CA PRO A 98 -13.59 2.16 10.15
C PRO A 98 -13.56 1.93 11.67
N SER A 99 -13.60 0.68 12.12
CA SER A 99 -13.59 0.31 13.53
C SER A 99 -13.21 -1.15 13.73
N LEU A 100 -12.78 -1.49 14.95
CA LEU A 100 -12.51 -2.88 15.33
C LEU A 100 -13.78 -3.76 15.28
N PRO A 101 -14.96 -3.32 15.76
CA PRO A 101 -16.20 -4.08 15.60
C PRO A 101 -16.55 -4.39 14.13
N SER A 102 -16.36 -3.44 13.21
CA SER A 102 -16.60 -3.66 11.78
C SER A 102 -15.67 -4.74 11.21
N LEU A 103 -14.40 -4.74 11.62
CA LEU A 103 -13.44 -5.76 11.23
C LEU A 103 -13.81 -7.15 11.75
N ILE A 104 -14.18 -7.25 13.03
CA ILE A 104 -14.61 -8.51 13.62
C ILE A 104 -15.87 -9.05 12.92
N GLN A 105 -16.87 -8.20 12.68
CA GLN A 105 -18.09 -8.61 11.98
C GLN A 105 -17.82 -9.07 10.55
N LEU A 106 -16.95 -8.37 9.82
CA LEU A 106 -16.53 -8.78 8.49
C LEU A 106 -15.82 -10.15 8.54
N TYR A 107 -14.90 -10.33 9.47
CA TYR A 107 -14.21 -11.60 9.66
C TYR A 107 -15.18 -12.73 9.99
N LEU A 108 -16.09 -12.57 10.94
CA LEU A 108 -17.07 -13.60 11.32
C LEU A 108 -18.01 -13.94 10.17
N LYS A 109 -18.45 -12.94 9.39
CA LYS A 109 -19.35 -13.13 8.24
C LYS A 109 -18.72 -14.00 7.15
N HIS A 110 -17.41 -13.92 6.98
CA HIS A 110 -16.70 -14.58 5.87
C HIS A 110 -15.90 -15.82 6.32
N SER A 111 -15.31 -15.84 7.52
CA SER A 111 -14.44 -16.93 7.99
C SER A 111 -15.11 -18.31 8.05
N GLN A 112 -16.41 -18.38 8.30
CA GLN A 112 -17.15 -19.65 8.42
C GLN A 112 -17.85 -20.10 7.14
N LYS A 113 -17.80 -19.29 6.07
CA LYS A 113 -18.48 -19.61 4.81
C LYS A 113 -17.48 -20.21 3.82
N ALA A 114 -17.71 -21.47 3.44
CA ALA A 114 -16.92 -22.14 2.40
C ALA A 114 -16.92 -21.37 1.06
N ASP A 115 -18.01 -20.67 0.77
CA ASP A 115 -18.18 -19.84 -0.42
C ASP A 115 -17.79 -18.36 -0.21
N SER A 116 -17.05 -18.04 0.85
CA SER A 116 -16.63 -16.66 1.09
C SER A 116 -15.54 -16.20 0.13
N ILE A 117 -15.45 -14.89 -0.06
CA ILE A 117 -14.34 -14.25 -0.77
C ILE A 117 -12.98 -14.57 -0.11
N LEU A 118 -12.92 -14.81 1.21
CA LEU A 118 -11.67 -15.16 1.90
C LEU A 118 -11.18 -16.57 1.54
N THR A 119 -12.08 -17.47 1.13
CA THR A 119 -11.76 -18.87 0.79
C THR A 119 -11.69 -19.10 -0.72
N LYS A 120 -12.64 -18.57 -1.48
CA LYS A 120 -12.74 -18.76 -2.95
C LYS A 120 -12.09 -17.63 -3.77
N GLY A 121 -11.83 -16.48 -3.17
CA GLY A 121 -11.40 -15.29 -3.90
C GLY A 121 -12.57 -14.63 -4.65
N VAL A 122 -12.22 -13.84 -5.67
CA VAL A 122 -13.12 -13.04 -6.51
C VAL A 122 -13.05 -13.57 -7.94
N ASP A 123 -14.19 -13.81 -8.59
CA ASP A 123 -14.20 -14.07 -10.03
C ASP A 123 -14.01 -12.76 -10.81
N VAL A 124 -12.80 -12.61 -11.37
CA VAL A 124 -12.42 -11.43 -12.16
C VAL A 124 -13.25 -11.25 -13.44
N ASN A 125 -14.03 -12.23 -13.87
CA ASN A 125 -14.95 -12.09 -15.01
C ASN A 125 -16.35 -11.68 -14.56
N ASN A 126 -16.72 -11.86 -13.29
CA ASN A 126 -18.03 -11.52 -12.74
C ASN A 126 -18.06 -10.07 -12.23
N GLY A 127 -17.80 -9.11 -13.14
CA GLY A 127 -17.78 -7.69 -12.81
C GLY A 127 -18.91 -6.90 -13.44
N PHE A 128 -19.16 -5.73 -12.86
CA PHE A 128 -20.02 -4.68 -13.41
C PHE A 128 -19.34 -3.33 -13.34
N PHE A 129 -19.45 -2.50 -14.38
CA PHE A 129 -18.87 -1.17 -14.40
C PHE A 129 -19.89 -0.05 -14.73
N ILE A 130 -19.63 1.14 -14.19
CA ILE A 130 -20.30 2.38 -14.57
C ILE A 130 -19.25 3.36 -15.08
N LEU A 131 -19.33 3.71 -16.37
CA LEU A 131 -18.37 4.62 -17.00
C LEU A 131 -19.04 5.94 -17.39
N ASP A 132 -18.56 7.04 -16.82
CA ASP A 132 -19.02 8.39 -17.14
C ASP A 132 -20.55 8.56 -17.08
N PRO A 133 -21.20 8.30 -15.92
CA PRO A 133 -22.66 8.28 -15.83
C PRO A 133 -23.32 9.64 -16.07
N ASP A 134 -22.59 10.74 -15.88
CA ASP A 134 -23.03 12.10 -16.16
C ASP A 134 -22.61 12.60 -17.55
N ASN A 135 -21.95 11.76 -18.34
CA ASN A 135 -21.47 12.04 -19.70
C ASN A 135 -20.65 13.35 -19.80
N ASN A 136 -19.80 13.61 -18.80
CA ASN A 136 -19.01 14.83 -18.68
C ASN A 136 -17.49 14.55 -18.68
N LEU A 137 -17.08 13.29 -18.85
CA LEU A 137 -15.68 12.86 -18.91
C LEU A 137 -15.36 12.11 -20.22
N PRO A 138 -15.57 12.72 -21.41
CA PRO A 138 -15.44 12.03 -22.69
C PRO A 138 -14.03 11.48 -22.94
N ARG A 139 -12.99 12.18 -22.50
CA ARG A 139 -11.58 11.72 -22.60
C ARG A 139 -11.32 10.49 -21.73
N THR A 140 -11.90 10.43 -20.54
CA THR A 140 -11.76 9.27 -19.64
C THR A 140 -12.53 8.09 -20.18
N GLN A 141 -13.73 8.32 -20.71
CA GLN A 141 -14.54 7.30 -21.36
C GLN A 141 -13.79 6.68 -22.55
N GLU A 142 -13.18 7.50 -23.41
CA GLU A 142 -12.39 7.02 -24.54
C GLU A 142 -11.17 6.21 -24.06
N ARG A 143 -10.42 6.70 -23.07
CA ARG A 143 -9.23 6.02 -22.54
C ARG A 143 -9.54 4.65 -21.93
N LEU A 144 -10.66 4.51 -21.24
CA LEU A 144 -11.04 3.28 -20.54
C LEU A 144 -11.90 2.34 -21.42
N ARG A 145 -12.32 2.80 -22.60
CA ARG A 145 -13.17 2.03 -23.52
C ARG A 145 -12.56 0.66 -23.82
N ASP A 146 -11.28 0.63 -24.17
CA ASP A 146 -10.62 -0.59 -24.62
C ASP A 146 -10.35 -1.53 -23.44
N THR A 147 -10.05 -0.97 -22.26
CA THR A 147 -9.92 -1.73 -21.01
C THR A 147 -11.21 -2.48 -20.70
N PHE A 148 -12.35 -1.79 -20.61
CA PHE A 148 -13.61 -2.46 -20.30
C PHE A 148 -14.13 -3.35 -21.43
N SER A 149 -13.90 -2.99 -22.69
CA SER A 149 -14.29 -3.83 -23.84
C SER A 149 -13.54 -5.15 -23.90
N SER A 150 -12.33 -5.22 -23.31
CA SER A 150 -11.57 -6.48 -23.19
C SER A 150 -12.07 -7.40 -22.06
N THR A 151 -12.89 -6.88 -21.15
CA THR A 151 -13.48 -7.67 -20.05
C THR A 151 -14.79 -8.34 -20.50
N LYS A 152 -15.25 -9.31 -19.70
CA LYS A 152 -16.59 -9.90 -19.84
C LYS A 152 -17.65 -9.17 -19.00
N TRP A 153 -17.33 -7.97 -18.51
CA TRP A 153 -18.17 -7.27 -17.54
C TRP A 153 -19.36 -6.62 -18.22
N GLU A 154 -20.49 -6.64 -17.52
CA GLU A 154 -21.66 -5.84 -17.88
C GLU A 154 -21.44 -4.39 -17.41
N GLY A 155 -22.12 -3.43 -18.02
CA GLY A 155 -22.00 -2.05 -17.55
C GLY A 155 -22.75 -1.03 -18.37
N VAL A 156 -22.77 0.20 -17.85
CA VAL A 156 -23.37 1.38 -18.48
C VAL A 156 -22.29 2.41 -18.82
N LYS A 157 -22.46 3.11 -19.95
CA LYS A 157 -21.50 4.11 -20.47
C LYS A 157 -22.24 5.38 -20.86
N GLY A 158 -21.79 6.55 -20.38
CA GLY A 158 -22.39 7.83 -20.75
C GLY A 158 -23.80 8.05 -20.20
N GLU A 159 -24.25 7.21 -19.26
CA GLU A 159 -25.59 7.28 -18.67
C GLU A 159 -25.64 6.73 -17.24
N ARG A 160 -26.61 7.22 -16.46
CA ARG A 160 -26.84 6.76 -15.09
C ARG A 160 -27.54 5.39 -15.09
N PRO A 161 -27.08 4.41 -14.30
CA PRO A 161 -27.78 3.14 -14.19
C PRO A 161 -29.16 3.35 -13.54
N SER A 162 -30.12 2.50 -13.88
CA SER A 162 -31.35 2.41 -13.11
C SER A 162 -31.09 1.88 -11.71
N LEU A 163 -31.98 2.19 -10.76
CA LEU A 163 -31.90 1.68 -9.38
C LEU A 163 -31.80 0.15 -9.34
N ARG A 164 -32.57 -0.53 -10.19
CA ARG A 164 -32.58 -2.00 -10.27
C ARG A 164 -31.23 -2.54 -10.73
N GLN A 165 -30.68 -2.02 -11.83
CA GLN A 165 -29.36 -2.42 -12.32
C GLN A 165 -28.28 -2.22 -11.26
N PHE A 166 -28.32 -1.08 -10.54
CA PHE A 166 -27.36 -0.80 -9.48
C PHE A 166 -27.47 -1.79 -8.32
N GLN A 167 -28.69 -2.10 -7.87
CA GLN A 167 -28.93 -3.09 -6.82
C GLN A 167 -28.52 -4.50 -7.25
N ASP A 168 -28.87 -4.90 -8.47
CA ASP A 168 -28.53 -6.21 -9.01
C ASP A 168 -27.01 -6.38 -9.14
N ALA A 169 -26.31 -5.32 -9.56
CA ALA A 169 -24.86 -5.32 -9.64
C ALA A 169 -24.20 -5.51 -8.26
N LEU A 170 -24.66 -4.79 -7.22
CA LEU A 170 -24.09 -4.91 -5.87
C LEU A 170 -24.33 -6.26 -5.19
N ASN A 171 -25.42 -6.95 -5.56
CA ASN A 171 -25.79 -8.22 -4.92
C ASN A 171 -25.24 -9.46 -5.65
N ASN A 172 -25.06 -9.38 -6.98
CA ASN A 172 -24.80 -10.55 -7.82
C ASN A 172 -23.42 -10.54 -8.50
N LYS A 173 -22.67 -9.43 -8.41
CA LYS A 173 -21.34 -9.29 -9.04
C LYS A 173 -20.26 -9.30 -7.96
N ASP A 174 -19.11 -9.88 -8.30
CA ASP A 174 -17.98 -9.96 -7.38
C ASP A 174 -17.16 -8.67 -7.41
N ILE A 175 -17.19 -7.96 -8.54
CA ILE A 175 -16.47 -6.70 -8.75
C ILE A 175 -17.45 -5.62 -9.22
N PHE A 176 -17.34 -4.44 -8.63
CA PHE A 176 -18.09 -3.25 -9.01
C PHE A 176 -17.13 -2.07 -9.17
N VAL A 177 -17.12 -1.43 -10.35
CA VAL A 177 -16.22 -0.31 -10.69
C VAL A 177 -17.01 0.92 -11.15
#